data_AF-A0AAU1RU45-F1
#
_entry.id   AF-A0AAU1RU45-F1
#
_cell.length_a   1.000
_cell.length_b   1.000
_cell.length_c   1.000
_cell.angle_alpha   90.00
_cell.angle_beta   90.00
_cell.angle_gamma   90.00
#
_symmetry.space_group_name_H-M   'P 1'
#
loop_
_entity.id
_entity.type
_entity.pdbx_description
1 polymer ?
#
loop_
_entity_poly.entity_id
_entity_poly.type
_entity_poly.pdbx_seq_one_letter_code
_entity_poly.pdbx_strand_id
1 'polypeptide(L)'
;MHDWYSSTALKRPQPDRNAVVAIMTRWHPDDFAGRRLAEEGRTEDGGRWKVVHLPAIADPAKFGPDPLGREYGDPLPHPKIPTRDRKGMLAWWADMKRTSIVRDWHSLAQGDPQPAEGALVSEELLRLIRDPGDGVEPQKIAVAVDPSGGGRDTAGVVGGFLGDDKRVWITHDLSKAMSSADWSTAACRLAHETNAAIIYVEQNYGRDMCELAIRTSWETLQRDGEIPPEVLMPSIDLVQAKQGKLLRAEPVAQHRCPS
;
A
#
# COMPACT_ATOMS: atom_id res chain seq x y z
N MET A 1 27.53 -5.82 12.05
CA MET A 1 27.77 -6.64 10.83
C MET A 1 28.65 -5.90 9.82
N HIS A 2 28.32 -4.65 9.47
CA HIS A 2 29.15 -3.79 8.61
C HIS A 2 30.58 -3.60 9.12
N ASP A 3 30.74 -3.26 10.39
CA ASP A 3 32.07 -3.05 10.99
C ASP A 3 32.92 -4.32 10.93
N TRP A 4 32.30 -5.49 11.14
CA TRP A 4 32.98 -6.78 11.01
C TRP A 4 33.39 -7.08 9.57
N TYR A 5 32.52 -6.78 8.59
CA TYR A 5 32.84 -7.00 7.17
C TYR A 5 34.06 -6.17 6.73
N SER A 6 34.07 -4.87 7.05
CA SER A 6 35.17 -3.96 6.71
C SER A 6 36.45 -4.25 7.51
N SER A 7 36.33 -4.44 8.83
CA SER A 7 37.50 -4.59 9.70
C SER A 7 38.16 -5.97 9.62
N THR A 8 37.37 -7.02 9.30
CA THR A 8 37.78 -8.41 9.50
C THR A 8 37.63 -9.23 8.24
N ALA A 9 36.43 -9.29 7.65
CA ALA A 9 36.14 -10.20 6.53
C ALA A 9 36.94 -9.82 5.27
N LEU A 10 37.10 -8.53 4.98
CA LEU A 10 37.86 -8.04 3.82
C LEU A 10 39.39 -8.10 3.98
N LYS A 11 39.92 -8.28 5.19
CA LYS A 11 41.38 -8.28 5.45
C LYS A 11 42.04 -9.66 5.48
N ARG A 12 41.23 -10.71 5.54
CA ARG A 12 41.63 -12.12 5.57
C ARG A 12 41.53 -12.91 4.25
N PRO A 13 40.98 -12.39 3.13
CA PRO A 13 40.98 -13.11 1.86
C PRO A 13 42.40 -13.32 1.30
N GLN A 14 42.69 -14.51 0.74
CA GLN A 14 43.95 -14.78 0.03
C GLN A 14 43.97 -14.06 -1.33
N PRO A 15 45.09 -13.45 -1.77
CA PRO A 15 45.12 -12.54 -2.93
C PRO A 15 44.62 -13.14 -4.25
N ASP A 16 44.72 -14.45 -4.42
CA ASP A 16 44.54 -15.18 -5.68
C ASP A 16 43.30 -16.07 -5.70
N ARG A 17 42.81 -16.53 -4.54
CA ARG A 17 41.61 -17.39 -4.44
C ARG A 17 40.79 -17.05 -3.20
N ASN A 18 39.85 -16.14 -3.37
CA ASN A 18 38.86 -15.86 -2.37
C ASN A 18 37.49 -15.57 -3.01
N ALA A 19 36.43 -15.82 -2.24
CA ALA A 19 35.09 -15.41 -2.58
C ALA A 19 34.36 -15.03 -1.30
N VAL A 20 33.64 -13.92 -1.34
CA VAL A 20 32.67 -13.56 -0.30
C VAL A 20 31.29 -13.88 -0.84
N VAL A 21 30.56 -14.75 -0.14
CA VAL A 21 29.17 -15.06 -0.46
C VAL A 21 28.31 -14.64 0.72
N ALA A 22 27.36 -13.73 0.49
CA ALA A 22 26.37 -13.30 1.47
C ALA A 22 25.01 -13.90 1.10
N ILE A 23 24.44 -14.69 2.01
CA ILE A 23 23.10 -15.25 1.88
C ILE A 23 22.26 -14.66 3.00
N MET A 24 21.22 -13.92 2.65
CA MET A 24 20.32 -13.30 3.61
C MET A 24 18.94 -13.06 3.03
N THR A 25 17.93 -13.09 3.91
CA THR A 25 16.64 -12.47 3.64
C THR A 25 16.79 -10.95 3.66
N ARG A 26 16.13 -10.25 2.74
CA ARG A 26 16.12 -8.78 2.71
C ARG A 26 15.08 -8.25 3.68
N TRP A 27 15.48 -7.39 4.61
CA TRP A 27 14.58 -6.87 5.66
C TRP A 27 14.26 -5.39 5.47
N HIS A 28 15.22 -4.62 4.93
CA HIS A 28 15.16 -3.17 4.82
C HIS A 28 16.07 -2.71 3.67
N PRO A 29 15.80 -1.57 3.00
CA PRO A 29 16.72 -1.05 1.99
C PRO A 29 18.14 -0.84 2.52
N ASP A 30 18.29 -0.44 3.78
CA ASP A 30 19.59 -0.22 4.45
C ASP A 30 20.16 -1.45 5.18
N ASP A 31 19.69 -2.66 4.87
CA ASP A 31 20.28 -3.88 5.39
C ASP A 31 21.68 -4.14 4.80
N PHE A 32 22.34 -5.23 5.24
CA PHE A 32 23.73 -5.49 4.84
C PHE A 32 23.91 -5.48 3.33
N ALA A 33 23.08 -6.25 2.61
CA ALA A 33 23.11 -6.33 1.16
C ALA A 33 22.83 -4.96 0.53
N GLY A 34 21.79 -4.26 0.99
CA GLY A 34 21.44 -2.94 0.46
C GLY A 34 22.57 -1.92 0.54
N ARG A 35 23.24 -1.81 1.69
CA ARG A 35 24.40 -0.91 1.81
C ARG A 35 25.61 -1.37 0.99
N ARG A 36 25.87 -2.68 0.89
CA ARG A 36 26.95 -3.20 0.04
C ARG A 36 26.70 -2.86 -1.43
N LEU A 37 25.46 -2.99 -1.90
CA LEU A 37 25.11 -2.61 -3.26
C LEU A 37 25.22 -1.11 -3.50
N ALA A 38 24.80 -0.28 -2.53
CA ALA A 38 24.93 1.17 -2.62
C ALA A 38 26.40 1.65 -2.63
N GLU A 39 27.27 1.05 -1.80
CA GLU A 39 28.67 1.45 -1.66
C GLU A 39 29.59 0.82 -2.73
N GLU A 40 29.31 -0.42 -3.14
CA GLU A 40 30.26 -1.25 -3.89
C GLU A 40 29.74 -1.66 -5.27
N GLY A 41 28.46 -1.40 -5.58
CA GLY A 41 27.84 -1.61 -6.88
C GLY A 41 27.63 -3.07 -7.27
N ARG A 42 26.80 -3.27 -8.30
CA ARG A 42 26.53 -4.57 -8.92
C ARG A 42 27.50 -4.83 -10.06
N THR A 43 27.86 -6.09 -10.31
CA THR A 43 28.84 -6.45 -11.35
C THR A 43 28.43 -6.03 -12.76
N GLU A 44 27.14 -6.08 -13.06
CA GLU A 44 26.55 -5.62 -14.31
C GLU A 44 26.72 -4.11 -14.55
N ASP A 45 26.90 -3.33 -13.48
CA ASP A 45 27.13 -1.89 -13.49
C ASP A 45 28.61 -1.52 -13.25
N GLY A 46 29.52 -2.50 -13.33
CA GLY A 46 30.97 -2.30 -13.06
C GLY A 46 31.36 -2.32 -11.58
N GLY A 47 30.43 -2.68 -10.69
CA GLY A 47 30.67 -2.86 -9.25
C GLY A 47 31.20 -4.25 -8.86
N ARG A 48 31.19 -4.54 -7.55
CA ARG A 48 31.84 -5.73 -6.97
C ARG A 48 30.91 -6.92 -6.74
N TRP A 49 29.60 -6.70 -6.66
CA TRP A 49 28.66 -7.74 -6.24
C TRP A 49 27.87 -8.33 -7.39
N LYS A 50 28.00 -9.65 -7.57
CA LYS A 50 27.05 -10.41 -8.39
C LYS A 50 25.81 -10.71 -7.56
N VAL A 51 24.65 -10.18 -7.97
CA VAL A 51 23.39 -10.39 -7.27
C VAL A 51 22.67 -11.62 -7.84
N VAL A 52 22.29 -12.55 -6.96
CA VAL A 52 21.40 -13.67 -7.29
C VAL A 52 20.11 -13.44 -6.55
N HIS A 53 19.05 -13.08 -7.27
CA HIS A 53 17.75 -12.75 -6.69
C HIS A 53 16.73 -13.85 -7.00
N LEU A 54 16.13 -14.41 -5.94
CA LEU A 54 15.17 -15.52 -6.02
C LEU A 54 13.87 -15.11 -5.33
N PRO A 55 13.00 -14.30 -5.97
CA PRO A 55 11.73 -13.90 -5.38
C PRO A 55 10.76 -15.09 -5.26
N ALA A 56 9.90 -15.06 -4.26
CA ALA A 56 8.82 -16.03 -4.05
C ALA A 56 7.96 -16.26 -5.30
N ILE A 57 7.54 -15.19 -5.98
CA ILE A 57 6.91 -15.21 -7.29
C ILE A 57 7.85 -14.50 -8.27
N ALA A 58 8.21 -15.20 -9.35
CA ALA A 58 9.09 -14.68 -10.38
C ALA A 58 8.44 -13.50 -11.12
N ASP A 59 9.22 -12.45 -11.32
CA ASP A 59 8.85 -11.29 -12.13
C ASP A 59 10.08 -10.81 -12.91
N PRO A 60 10.39 -11.47 -14.04
CA PRO A 60 11.59 -11.14 -14.81
C PRO A 60 11.56 -9.73 -15.42
N ALA A 61 10.37 -9.16 -15.62
CA ALA A 61 10.22 -7.79 -16.12
C ALA A 61 10.67 -6.77 -15.07
N LYS A 62 10.43 -7.04 -13.78
CA LYS A 62 10.83 -6.17 -12.68
C LYS A 62 12.27 -6.41 -12.20
N PHE A 63 12.67 -7.67 -12.02
CA PHE A 63 13.92 -8.00 -11.35
C PHE A 63 15.05 -8.43 -12.29
N GLY A 64 14.76 -8.52 -13.59
CA GLY A 64 15.67 -9.08 -14.59
C GLY A 64 15.57 -10.61 -14.67
N PRO A 65 16.42 -11.25 -15.49
CA PRO A 65 16.35 -12.69 -15.73
C PRO A 65 16.39 -13.52 -14.44
N ASP A 66 15.40 -14.40 -14.27
CA ASP A 66 15.35 -15.28 -13.09
C ASP A 66 16.47 -16.32 -13.14
N PRO A 67 17.29 -16.50 -12.09
CA PRO A 67 18.41 -17.44 -12.09
C PRO A 67 18.03 -18.90 -12.29
N LEU A 68 16.77 -19.27 -12.05
CA LEU A 68 16.25 -20.62 -12.28
C LEU A 68 15.51 -20.76 -13.62
N GLY A 69 15.46 -19.70 -14.43
CA GLY A 69 14.75 -19.68 -15.71
C GLY A 69 13.22 -19.68 -15.56
N ARG A 70 12.70 -19.24 -14.41
CA ARG A 70 11.26 -19.14 -14.15
C ARG A 70 10.60 -18.05 -15.00
N GLU A 71 9.38 -18.32 -15.45
CA GLU A 71 8.56 -17.33 -16.16
C GLU A 71 7.83 -16.42 -15.16
N TYR A 72 7.23 -15.33 -15.66
CA TYR A 72 6.41 -14.45 -14.84
C TYR A 72 5.30 -15.24 -14.12
N GLY A 73 5.18 -15.03 -12.81
CA GLY A 73 4.18 -15.69 -11.98
C GLY A 73 4.57 -17.08 -11.48
N ASP A 74 5.72 -17.64 -11.87
CA ASP A 74 6.17 -18.94 -11.37
C ASP A 74 6.62 -18.89 -9.91
N PRO A 75 6.24 -19.90 -9.09
CA PRO A 75 6.59 -19.93 -7.68
C PRO A 75 8.05 -20.35 -7.48
N LEU A 76 8.67 -19.85 -6.42
CA LEU A 76 9.94 -20.37 -5.93
C LEU A 76 9.70 -21.77 -5.35
N PRO A 77 10.54 -22.77 -5.67
CA PRO A 77 10.39 -24.11 -5.14
C PRO A 77 10.43 -24.14 -3.61
N HIS A 78 9.53 -24.92 -3.01
CA HIS A 78 9.51 -25.15 -1.57
C HIS A 78 10.03 -26.56 -1.27
N PRO A 79 10.98 -26.75 -0.32
CA PRO A 79 11.64 -28.05 -0.11
C PRO A 79 10.69 -29.18 0.34
N LYS A 80 9.51 -28.83 0.88
CA LYS A 80 8.49 -29.80 1.31
C LYS A 80 7.34 -29.99 0.31
N ILE A 81 7.34 -29.27 -0.81
CA ILE A 81 6.32 -29.41 -1.86
C ILE A 81 7.03 -30.00 -3.09
N PRO A 82 6.54 -31.11 -3.67
CA PRO A 82 7.17 -31.68 -4.87
C PRO A 82 7.32 -30.64 -5.98
N THR A 83 8.49 -30.56 -6.62
CA THR A 83 8.77 -29.54 -7.66
C THR A 83 7.79 -29.59 -8.84
N ARG A 84 7.21 -30.75 -9.12
CA ARG A 84 6.15 -30.91 -10.15
C ARG A 84 4.78 -30.35 -9.72
N ASP A 85 4.57 -30.12 -8.43
CA ASP A 85 3.31 -29.59 -7.88
C ASP A 85 3.31 -28.05 -7.88
N ARG A 86 3.29 -27.48 -9.08
CA ARG A 86 3.22 -26.02 -9.28
C ARG A 86 2.00 -25.41 -8.59
N LYS A 87 0.85 -26.09 -8.62
CA LYS A 87 -0.38 -25.61 -8.01
C LYS A 87 -0.27 -25.53 -6.48
N GLY A 88 0.28 -26.56 -5.84
CA GLY A 88 0.54 -26.55 -4.39
C GLY A 88 1.53 -25.46 -3.98
N MET A 89 2.59 -25.24 -4.77
CA MET A 89 3.55 -24.17 -4.51
C MET A 89 2.91 -22.78 -4.63
N LEU A 90 2.11 -22.54 -5.67
CA LEU A 90 1.37 -21.28 -5.82
C LEU A 90 0.38 -21.06 -4.68
N ALA A 91 -0.36 -22.10 -4.27
CA ALA A 91 -1.28 -21.99 -3.16
C ALA A 91 -0.58 -21.62 -1.85
N TRP A 92 0.61 -22.19 -1.60
CA TRP A 92 1.41 -21.89 -0.41
C TRP A 92 1.90 -20.43 -0.40
N TRP A 93 2.47 -19.94 -1.52
CA TRP A 93 2.91 -18.55 -1.61
C TRP A 93 1.74 -17.56 -1.58
N ALA A 94 0.58 -17.92 -2.14
CA ALA A 94 -0.63 -17.11 -2.05
C ALA A 94 -1.14 -16.99 -0.60
N ASP A 95 -1.12 -18.08 0.17
CA ASP A 95 -1.49 -18.05 1.58
C ASP A 95 -0.50 -17.22 2.42
N MET A 96 0.81 -17.36 2.15
CA MET A 96 1.83 -16.53 2.78
C MET A 96 1.63 -15.05 2.45
N LYS A 97 1.35 -14.70 1.20
CA LYS A 97 1.06 -13.31 0.79
C LYS A 97 -0.16 -12.76 1.52
N ARG A 98 -1.23 -13.56 1.63
CA ARG A 98 -2.49 -13.18 2.28
C ARG A 98 -2.33 -12.95 3.79
N THR A 99 -1.42 -13.68 4.43
CA THR A 99 -1.21 -13.64 5.89
C THR A 99 -0.09 -12.69 6.31
N SER A 100 0.75 -12.27 5.36
CA SER A 100 1.84 -11.32 5.59
C SER A 100 1.33 -9.88 5.50
N ILE A 101 1.94 -8.98 6.29
CA ILE A 101 1.79 -7.54 6.06
C ILE A 101 2.46 -7.22 4.71
N VAL A 102 1.88 -6.30 3.92
CA VAL A 102 2.36 -5.94 2.57
C VAL A 102 3.87 -5.71 2.55
N ARG A 103 4.39 -4.90 3.49
CA ARG A 103 5.82 -4.64 3.62
C ARG A 103 6.66 -5.91 3.80
N ASP A 104 6.20 -6.83 4.63
CA ASP A 104 6.92 -8.08 4.92
C ASP A 104 6.84 -9.06 3.75
N TRP A 105 5.74 -9.05 2.99
CA TRP A 105 5.67 -9.79 1.72
C TRP A 105 6.72 -9.26 0.72
N HIS A 106 6.77 -7.95 0.54
CA HIS A 106 7.72 -7.32 -0.39
C HIS A 106 9.17 -7.56 0.04
N SER A 107 9.51 -7.40 1.33
CA SER A 107 10.87 -7.61 1.82
C SER A 107 11.23 -9.10 1.91
N LEU A 108 10.52 -9.88 2.71
CA LEU A 108 10.94 -11.22 3.14
C LEU A 108 10.69 -12.28 2.07
N ALA A 109 9.58 -12.19 1.34
CA ALA A 109 9.22 -13.18 0.32
C ALA A 109 9.71 -12.78 -1.07
N GLN A 110 9.52 -11.51 -1.47
CA GLN A 110 9.95 -11.03 -2.78
C GLN A 110 11.40 -10.53 -2.82
N GLY A 111 12.07 -10.30 -1.68
CA GLY A 111 13.45 -9.79 -1.66
C GLY A 111 13.58 -8.33 -2.11
N ASP A 112 12.49 -7.57 -2.01
CA ASP A 112 12.31 -6.21 -2.54
C ASP A 112 11.86 -5.27 -1.40
N PRO A 113 12.75 -4.98 -0.43
CA PRO A 113 12.39 -4.16 0.71
C PRO A 113 12.13 -2.72 0.25
N GLN A 114 11.00 -2.16 0.67
CA GLN A 114 10.63 -0.78 0.38
C GLN A 114 11.08 0.16 1.51
N PRO A 115 11.41 1.43 1.22
CA PRO A 115 11.76 2.43 2.23
C PRO A 115 10.68 2.56 3.31
N ALA A 116 11.12 2.68 4.57
CA ALA A 116 10.22 2.78 5.72
C ALA A 116 9.70 4.21 5.98
N GLU A 117 10.06 5.21 5.18
CA GLU A 117 9.71 6.60 5.47
C GLU A 117 8.21 6.88 5.26
N GLY A 118 7.55 7.21 6.37
CA GLY A 118 6.46 8.20 6.43
C GLY A 118 5.03 7.69 6.49
N ALA A 119 4.71 6.60 5.79
CA ALA A 119 3.37 6.02 5.81
C ALA A 119 3.44 4.52 5.49
N LEU A 120 2.53 3.72 6.05
CA LEU A 120 2.33 2.32 5.67
C LEU A 120 2.04 2.16 4.15
N VAL A 121 1.76 3.27 3.48
CA VAL A 121 1.53 3.45 2.06
C VAL A 121 2.25 4.73 1.62
N SER A 122 3.40 4.63 0.96
CA SER A 122 4.06 5.79 0.34
C SER A 122 3.42 6.12 -1.00
N GLU A 123 3.55 7.37 -1.46
CA GLU A 123 3.06 7.76 -2.79
C GLU A 123 3.71 6.93 -3.91
N GLU A 124 4.98 6.58 -3.74
CA GLU A 124 5.71 5.69 -4.65
C GLU A 124 5.14 4.27 -4.63
N LEU A 125 4.77 3.75 -3.45
CA LEU A 125 4.09 2.46 -3.35
C LEU A 125 2.73 2.50 -4.07
N LEU A 126 1.95 3.58 -3.92
CA LEU A 126 0.68 3.77 -4.64
C LEU A 126 0.87 3.78 -6.16
N ARG A 127 1.94 4.43 -6.65
CA ARG A 127 2.27 4.42 -8.08
C ARG A 127 2.66 3.02 -8.57
N LEU A 128 3.41 2.26 -7.77
CA LEU A 128 3.88 0.92 -8.13
C LEU A 128 2.79 -0.14 -8.10
N ILE A 129 1.78 0.00 -7.23
CA ILE A 129 0.64 -0.92 -7.14
C ILE A 129 -0.57 -0.47 -7.95
N ARG A 130 -0.40 0.55 -8.81
CA ARG A 130 -1.46 1.08 -9.65
C ARG A 130 -1.94 -0.02 -10.60
N ASP A 131 -3.16 -0.44 -10.39
CA ASP A 131 -3.87 -1.41 -11.22
C ASP A 131 -4.99 -0.65 -11.94
N PRO A 132 -5.16 -0.82 -13.27
CA PRO A 132 -6.25 -0.16 -13.99
C PRO A 132 -7.64 -0.61 -13.54
N GLY A 133 -7.75 -1.75 -12.84
CA GLY A 133 -9.03 -2.26 -12.34
C GLY A 133 -9.95 -2.80 -13.43
N ASP A 134 -9.37 -3.20 -14.58
CA ASP A 134 -10.12 -3.74 -15.70
C ASP A 134 -10.92 -4.97 -15.26
N GLY A 135 -12.25 -4.84 -15.25
CA GLY A 135 -13.19 -5.91 -14.92
C GLY A 135 -13.52 -6.07 -13.43
N VAL A 136 -13.22 -5.10 -12.57
CA VAL A 136 -13.66 -5.09 -11.16
C VAL A 136 -14.94 -4.29 -11.01
N GLU A 137 -15.98 -4.92 -10.47
CA GLU A 137 -17.29 -4.27 -10.26
C GLU A 137 -17.38 -3.65 -8.86
N PRO A 138 -17.67 -2.34 -8.73
CA PRO A 138 -17.84 -1.70 -7.44
C PRO A 138 -19.04 -2.26 -6.65
N GLN A 139 -18.80 -2.75 -5.44
CA GLN A 139 -19.85 -3.21 -4.51
C GLN A 139 -20.30 -2.12 -3.53
N LYS A 140 -19.39 -1.22 -3.15
CA LYS A 140 -19.68 -0.07 -2.28
C LYS A 140 -18.72 1.05 -2.59
N ILE A 141 -19.26 2.21 -2.96
CA ILE A 141 -18.48 3.43 -3.22
C ILE A 141 -18.56 4.35 -1.99
N ALA A 142 -17.43 4.89 -1.58
CA ALA A 142 -17.32 5.75 -0.41
C ALA A 142 -16.31 6.89 -0.63
N VAL A 143 -16.53 7.98 0.09
CA VAL A 143 -15.53 9.04 0.29
C VAL A 143 -15.04 8.97 1.73
N ALA A 144 -13.74 9.03 1.94
CA ALA A 144 -13.12 9.11 3.26
C ALA A 144 -12.48 10.49 3.44
N VAL A 145 -12.71 11.09 4.61
CA VAL A 145 -12.25 12.42 4.96
C VAL A 145 -11.44 12.36 6.25
N ASP A 146 -10.21 12.88 6.22
CA ASP A 146 -9.43 13.21 7.41
C ASP A 146 -9.34 14.74 7.52
N PRO A 147 -10.17 15.38 8.34
CA PRO A 147 -10.32 16.83 8.33
C PRO A 147 -9.11 17.53 8.97
N SER A 148 -8.70 18.66 8.39
CA SER A 148 -7.76 19.57 9.03
C SER A 148 -8.46 20.39 10.13
N GLY A 149 -7.79 20.57 11.28
CA GLY A 149 -8.30 21.38 12.41
C GLY A 149 -8.22 22.90 12.19
N GLY A 150 -7.61 23.33 11.09
CA GLY A 150 -7.46 24.72 10.66
C GLY A 150 -6.71 24.78 9.34
N GLY A 151 -6.98 25.78 8.50
CA GLY A 151 -6.56 25.84 7.08
C GLY A 151 -5.05 25.86 6.76
N ARG A 152 -4.18 25.61 7.75
CA ARG A 152 -2.74 25.37 7.56
C ARG A 152 -2.39 23.89 7.46
N ASP A 153 -3.24 22.99 7.97
CA ASP A 153 -3.03 21.55 7.91
C ASP A 153 -3.67 20.95 6.65
N THR A 154 -3.08 19.85 6.15
CA THR A 154 -3.62 19.12 4.99
C THR A 154 -4.85 18.34 5.42
N ALA A 155 -5.98 18.56 4.73
CA ALA A 155 -7.14 17.70 4.86
C ALA A 155 -7.03 16.55 3.85
N GLY A 156 -7.23 15.32 4.32
CA GLY A 156 -7.35 14.15 3.48
C GLY A 156 -8.76 14.03 2.90
N VAL A 157 -8.89 13.93 1.58
CA VAL A 157 -10.19 13.66 0.91
C VAL A 157 -9.95 12.63 -0.18
N VAL A 158 -10.41 11.40 0.03
CA VAL A 158 -10.10 10.26 -0.84
C VAL A 158 -11.40 9.57 -1.27
N GLY A 159 -11.52 9.27 -2.56
CA GLY A 159 -12.64 8.52 -3.14
C GLY A 159 -12.21 7.11 -3.52
N GLY A 160 -13.07 6.13 -3.28
CA GLY A 160 -12.76 4.74 -3.58
C GLY A 160 -13.96 3.80 -3.49
N PHE A 161 -13.72 2.53 -3.79
CA PHE A 161 -14.74 1.51 -3.71
C PHE A 161 -14.21 0.17 -3.18
N LEU A 162 -15.10 -0.64 -2.60
CA LEU A 162 -14.87 -2.05 -2.35
C LEU A 162 -15.26 -2.83 -3.61
N GLY A 163 -14.31 -3.53 -4.24
CA GLY A 163 -14.55 -4.38 -5.41
C GLY A 163 -15.17 -5.73 -5.04
N ASP A 164 -15.77 -6.40 -6.02
CA ASP A 164 -16.23 -7.79 -5.92
C ASP A 164 -15.07 -8.78 -5.65
N ASP A 165 -13.85 -8.40 -6.04
CA ASP A 165 -12.56 -9.01 -5.74
C ASP A 165 -12.12 -8.92 -4.26
N LYS A 166 -12.94 -8.28 -3.42
CA LYS A 166 -12.69 -8.05 -1.98
C LYS A 166 -11.50 -7.14 -1.70
N ARG A 167 -11.10 -6.29 -2.65
CA ARG A 167 -10.08 -5.25 -2.44
C ARG A 167 -10.69 -3.87 -2.36
N VAL A 168 -9.99 -2.97 -1.68
CA VAL A 168 -10.30 -1.54 -1.67
C VAL A 168 -9.52 -0.88 -2.79
N TRP A 169 -10.23 -0.17 -3.65
CA TRP A 169 -9.72 0.56 -4.78
C TRP A 169 -9.79 2.05 -4.47
N ILE A 170 -8.64 2.72 -4.47
CA ILE A 170 -8.55 4.17 -4.36
C ILE A 170 -8.54 4.73 -5.79
N THR A 171 -9.51 5.58 -6.09
CA THR A 171 -9.70 6.12 -7.45
C THR A 171 -9.41 7.62 -7.53
N HIS A 172 -9.62 8.34 -6.42
CA HIS A 172 -9.46 9.79 -6.35
C HIS A 172 -8.73 10.16 -5.07
N ASP A 173 -7.80 11.11 -5.18
CA ASP A 173 -7.16 11.78 -4.04
C ASP A 173 -7.22 13.29 -4.28
N LEU A 174 -8.00 13.98 -3.45
CA LEU A 174 -8.16 15.43 -3.47
C LEU A 174 -7.46 16.10 -2.29
N SER A 175 -6.61 15.37 -1.56
CA SER A 175 -5.97 15.85 -0.33
C SER A 175 -5.05 17.04 -0.59
N LYS A 176 -5.25 18.12 0.19
CA LYS A 176 -4.43 19.35 0.15
C LYS A 176 -4.69 20.20 1.39
N ALA A 177 -3.91 21.27 1.57
CA ALA A 177 -4.22 22.29 2.58
C ALA A 177 -5.57 22.94 2.26
N MET A 178 -6.53 22.78 3.16
CA MET A 178 -7.93 23.20 2.97
C MET A 178 -8.51 23.75 4.27
N SER A 179 -9.39 24.74 4.15
CA SER A 179 -10.27 25.12 5.25
C SER A 179 -11.38 24.09 5.46
N SER A 180 -12.12 24.21 6.57
CA SER A 180 -13.26 23.32 6.84
C SER A 180 -14.34 23.36 5.76
N ALA A 181 -14.60 24.54 5.20
CA ALA A 181 -15.55 24.70 4.11
C ALA A 181 -15.03 24.12 2.79
N ASP A 182 -13.73 24.23 2.54
CA ASP A 182 -13.14 23.72 1.29
C ASP A 182 -13.13 22.19 1.25
N TRP A 183 -12.68 21.52 2.33
CA TRP A 183 -12.66 20.07 2.34
C TRP A 183 -14.05 19.47 2.37
N SER A 184 -15.02 20.09 3.05
CA SER A 184 -16.40 19.58 3.10
C SER A 184 -17.07 19.71 1.73
N THR A 185 -16.82 20.81 1.02
CA THR A 185 -17.30 21.02 -0.35
C THR A 185 -16.64 20.05 -1.33
N ALA A 186 -15.33 19.84 -1.23
CA ALA A 186 -14.61 18.86 -2.04
C ALA A 186 -15.14 17.44 -1.83
N ALA A 187 -15.40 17.03 -0.57
CA ALA A 187 -15.98 15.73 -0.25
C ALA A 187 -17.38 15.56 -0.83
N CYS A 188 -18.24 16.58 -0.74
CA CYS A 188 -19.60 16.54 -1.31
C CYS A 188 -19.58 16.42 -2.84
N ARG A 189 -18.74 17.22 -3.52
CA ARG A 189 -18.59 17.14 -4.98
C ARG A 189 -18.09 15.77 -5.41
N LEU A 190 -17.05 15.25 -4.74
CA LEU A 190 -16.51 13.93 -5.04
C LEU A 190 -17.55 12.83 -4.79
N ALA A 191 -18.32 12.93 -3.72
CA ALA A 191 -19.38 11.96 -3.43
C ALA A 191 -20.50 11.99 -4.47
N HIS A 192 -20.86 13.18 -4.97
CA HIS A 192 -21.82 13.31 -6.07
C HIS A 192 -21.27 12.73 -7.38
N GLU A 193 -20.05 13.12 -7.77
CA GLU A 193 -19.37 12.67 -8.99
C GLU A 193 -19.25 11.14 -9.05
N THR A 194 -18.91 10.52 -7.91
CA THR A 194 -18.70 9.07 -7.82
C THR A 194 -19.97 8.28 -7.46
N ASN A 195 -21.10 8.95 -7.23
CA ASN A 195 -22.31 8.34 -6.69
C ASN A 195 -22.06 7.53 -5.40
N ALA A 196 -21.26 8.10 -4.49
CA ALA A 196 -20.87 7.46 -3.24
C ALA A 196 -22.09 7.27 -2.31
N ALA A 197 -22.20 6.10 -1.68
CA ALA A 197 -23.28 5.80 -0.76
C ALA A 197 -23.05 6.37 0.65
N ILE A 198 -21.79 6.66 0.99
CA ILE A 198 -21.37 7.06 2.33
C ILE A 198 -20.13 7.96 2.28
N ILE A 199 -20.08 8.93 3.20
CA ILE A 199 -18.92 9.74 3.52
C ILE A 199 -18.46 9.35 4.94
N TYR A 200 -17.27 8.77 5.04
CA TYR A 200 -16.59 8.50 6.31
C TYR A 200 -15.76 9.71 6.70
N VAL A 201 -15.83 10.12 7.97
CA VAL A 201 -15.03 11.25 8.47
C VAL A 201 -14.28 10.84 9.74
N GLU A 202 -12.96 10.97 9.72
CA GLU A 202 -12.12 10.76 10.88
C GLU A 202 -12.32 11.89 11.90
N GLN A 203 -12.56 11.51 13.15
CA GLN A 203 -12.92 12.45 14.18
C GLN A 203 -11.79 12.62 15.21
N ASN A 204 -10.99 13.67 15.04
CA ASN A 204 -9.88 13.97 15.94
C ASN A 204 -10.27 14.94 17.09
N TYR A 205 -11.12 15.96 16.85
CA TYR A 205 -11.75 16.81 17.89
C TYR A 205 -13.07 17.42 17.37
N GLY A 206 -14.14 17.41 18.19
CA GLY A 206 -15.43 18.10 17.90
C GLY A 206 -16.40 17.36 16.95
N ARG A 207 -17.28 16.50 17.48
CA ARG A 207 -18.24 15.67 16.73
C ARG A 207 -19.13 16.49 15.79
N ASP A 208 -19.70 17.55 16.31
CA ASP A 208 -20.82 18.24 15.65
C ASP A 208 -20.38 19.13 14.48
N MET A 209 -19.10 19.51 14.43
CA MET A 209 -18.60 20.46 13.44
C MET A 209 -18.38 19.83 12.05
N CYS A 210 -17.94 18.57 11.99
CA CYS A 210 -17.64 17.92 10.71
C CYS A 210 -18.91 17.53 9.95
N GLU A 211 -19.88 16.94 10.66
CA GLU A 211 -21.18 16.60 10.07
C GLU A 211 -21.92 17.86 9.59
N LEU A 212 -21.91 18.92 10.41
CA LEU A 212 -22.52 20.20 10.04
C LEU A 212 -21.86 20.81 8.80
N ALA A 213 -20.52 20.76 8.69
CA ALA A 213 -19.81 21.27 7.53
C ALA A 213 -20.22 20.54 6.24
N ILE A 214 -20.29 19.20 6.27
CA ILE A 214 -20.72 18.40 5.12
C ILE A 214 -22.16 18.71 4.74
N ARG A 215 -23.09 18.73 5.70
CA ARG A 215 -24.50 19.06 5.45
C ARG A 215 -24.67 20.45 4.84
N THR A 216 -23.99 21.44 5.42
CA THR A 216 -24.05 22.83 4.94
C THR A 216 -23.48 22.97 3.52
N SER A 217 -22.38 22.28 3.22
CA SER A 217 -21.80 22.23 1.88
C SER A 217 -22.74 21.55 0.89
N TRP A 218 -23.36 20.42 1.23
CA TRP A 218 -24.32 19.74 0.35
C TRP A 218 -25.53 20.62 0.01
N GLU A 219 -26.13 21.24 1.02
CA GLU A 219 -27.26 22.16 0.84
C GLU A 219 -26.87 23.37 -0.01
N THR A 220 -25.66 23.89 0.15
CA THR A 220 -25.16 25.02 -0.65
C THR A 220 -24.94 24.60 -2.10
N LEU A 221 -24.34 23.44 -2.35
CA LEU A 221 -24.17 22.90 -3.70
C LEU A 221 -25.51 22.63 -4.39
N GLN A 222 -26.54 22.18 -3.66
CA GLN A 222 -27.89 22.07 -4.20
C GLN A 222 -28.52 23.43 -4.51
N ARG A 223 -28.36 24.40 -3.62
CA ARG A 223 -28.87 25.77 -3.79
C ARG A 223 -28.23 26.47 -4.99
N ASP A 224 -26.94 26.25 -5.19
CA ASP A 224 -26.16 26.83 -6.28
C ASP A 224 -26.36 26.08 -7.61
N GLY A 225 -27.10 24.96 -7.60
CA GLY A 225 -27.44 24.17 -8.79
C GLY A 225 -26.31 23.25 -9.26
N GLU A 226 -25.27 23.06 -8.47
CA GLU A 226 -24.18 22.11 -8.77
C GLU A 226 -24.60 20.65 -8.53
N ILE A 227 -25.46 20.42 -7.54
CA ILE A 227 -26.06 19.11 -7.27
C ILE A 227 -27.57 19.24 -7.48
N PRO A 228 -28.22 18.37 -8.27
CA PRO A 228 -29.68 18.43 -8.41
C PRO A 228 -30.39 18.19 -7.07
N PRO A 229 -31.49 18.90 -6.78
CA PRO A 229 -32.21 18.78 -5.50
C PRO A 229 -32.81 17.39 -5.25
N GLU A 230 -33.05 16.60 -6.30
CA GLU A 230 -33.52 15.21 -6.22
C GLU A 230 -32.44 14.21 -5.80
N VAL A 231 -31.16 14.59 -5.90
CA VAL A 231 -30.05 13.72 -5.48
C VAL A 231 -29.96 13.74 -3.96
N LEU A 232 -30.15 12.58 -3.35
CA LEU A 232 -30.05 12.42 -1.90
C LEU A 232 -28.60 12.53 -1.44
N MET A 233 -28.40 13.20 -0.30
CA MET A 233 -27.10 13.24 0.35
C MET A 233 -26.68 11.83 0.78
N PRO A 234 -25.42 11.43 0.55
CA PRO A 234 -24.86 10.20 1.08
C PRO A 234 -25.00 10.15 2.62
N SER A 235 -25.00 8.93 3.16
CA SER A 235 -24.92 8.78 4.62
C SER A 235 -23.58 9.31 5.14
N ILE A 236 -23.55 9.86 6.36
CA ILE A 236 -22.32 10.35 7.00
C ILE A 236 -22.03 9.44 8.18
N ASP A 237 -20.81 8.92 8.28
CA ASP A 237 -20.36 8.09 9.39
C ASP A 237 -19.08 8.66 10.02
N LEU A 238 -19.17 9.00 11.30
CA LEU A 238 -18.08 9.61 12.07
C LEU A 238 -17.28 8.50 12.75
N VAL A 239 -16.04 8.32 12.29
CA VAL A 239 -15.14 7.27 12.78
C VAL A 239 -14.19 7.84 13.82
N GLN A 240 -14.12 7.21 15.00
CA GLN A 240 -13.12 7.58 16.00
C GLN A 240 -11.75 7.02 15.63
N ALA A 241 -10.74 7.90 15.58
CA ALA A 241 -9.35 7.46 15.48
C ALA A 241 -9.00 6.67 16.75
N LYS A 242 -8.67 5.38 16.62
CA LYS A 242 -8.11 4.61 17.74
C LYS A 242 -6.74 5.21 18.08
N GLN A 243 -6.53 5.63 19.33
CA GLN A 243 -5.23 6.14 19.78
C GLN A 243 -4.12 5.13 19.46
N GLY A 244 -3.15 5.57 18.66
CA GLY A 244 -2.02 4.78 18.21
C GLY A 244 -2.18 4.35 16.75
N LYS A 245 -1.31 4.86 15.88
CA LYS A 245 -1.15 4.47 14.47
C LYS A 245 -0.95 2.96 14.32
N LEU A 246 -2.04 2.20 14.35
CA LEU A 246 -2.14 0.79 13.99
C LEU A 246 -3.52 0.60 13.35
N LEU A 247 -3.71 1.20 12.16
CA LEU A 247 -4.88 0.92 11.33
C LEU A 247 -4.72 -0.50 10.76
N ARG A 248 -5.19 -1.49 11.53
CA ARG A 248 -5.76 -2.69 10.91
C ARG A 248 -7.03 -2.23 10.21
N ALA A 249 -7.12 -2.43 8.91
CA ALA A 249 -8.39 -2.39 8.20
C ALA A 249 -9.28 -3.49 8.78
N GLU A 250 -10.09 -3.16 9.78
CA GLU A 250 -11.16 -4.04 10.24
C GLU A 250 -12.26 -4.02 9.18
N PRO A 251 -12.77 -5.19 8.74
CA PRO A 251 -13.94 -5.21 7.88
C PRO A 251 -15.12 -4.69 8.69
N VAL A 252 -15.63 -3.50 8.34
CA VAL A 252 -16.93 -3.01 8.82
C VAL A 252 -18.01 -3.86 8.18
N ALA A 253 -18.27 -5.00 8.79
CA ALA A 253 -19.43 -5.84 8.53
C ALA A 253 -20.04 -6.22 9.89
N GLN A 254 -20.95 -5.40 10.39
CA GLN A 254 -21.95 -5.83 11.36
C GLN A 254 -23.33 -5.66 10.73
N HIS A 255 -23.78 -6.72 10.07
CA HIS A 255 -25.20 -6.93 9.81
C HIS A 255 -25.88 -7.16 11.16
N ARG A 256 -26.69 -6.20 11.63
CA ARG A 256 -27.72 -6.47 12.63
C ARG A 256 -28.90 -7.11 11.90
N CYS A 257 -29.16 -8.39 12.15
CA CYS A 257 -30.46 -8.99 11.87
C CYS A 257 -31.41 -8.74 13.04
N PRO A 258 -32.70 -8.44 12.79
CA PRO A 258 -33.71 -8.32 13.84
C PRO A 258 -34.24 -9.69 14.26
N SER A 259 -34.59 -9.82 15.53
CA SER A 259 -35.54 -10.81 16.05
C SER A 259 -36.62 -10.06 16.83
#